data_AF-A0A0Q8V5F7-F1
#
_entry.id   AF-A0A0Q8V5F7-F1
#
_cell.length_a   1.000
_cell.length_b   1.000
_cell.length_c   1.000
_cell.angle_alpha   90.00
_cell.angle_beta   90.00
_cell.angle_gamma   90.00
#
_symmetry.space_group_name_H-M   'P 1'
#
loop_
_entity.id
_entity.type
_entity.pdbx_description
1 polymer ?
#
loop_
_entity_poly.entity_id
_entity_poly.type
_entity_poly.pdbx_seq_one_letter_code
_entity_poly.pdbx_strand_id
1 'polypeptide(L)'
;MSSPLEYLDAAEADEADFESPMRELYAYRDGDTWVDGFVTGVKRGGAQDGSTLVQFDGRTWVPASEVRASDHYVAVLLNPDDTVYAEVVQSYIDGRPADPIRDVSTVDGQNVGTLWHPVDAPRTSSTRIPYRYAGTAELD
;
A
#
# COMPACT_ATOMS: atom_id res chain seq x y z
N MET A 1 8.60 -14.91 10.75
CA MET A 1 7.71 -14.73 9.60
C MET A 1 8.59 -14.72 8.37
N SER A 2 8.20 -15.45 7.32
CA SER A 2 8.81 -15.36 5.99
C SER A 2 8.38 -14.07 5.30
N SER A 3 9.23 -13.55 4.42
CA SER A 3 8.90 -12.35 3.63
C SER A 3 7.74 -12.66 2.68
N PRO A 4 6.78 -11.72 2.47
CA PRO A 4 5.75 -11.89 1.45
C PRO A 4 6.31 -11.94 0.02
N LEU A 5 7.57 -11.54 -0.17
CA LEU A 5 8.25 -11.51 -1.46
C LEU A 5 9.30 -12.62 -1.62
N GLU A 6 9.38 -13.56 -0.67
CA GLU A 6 10.34 -14.69 -0.73
C GLU A 6 10.12 -15.58 -1.97
N TYR A 7 8.89 -15.63 -2.49
CA TYR A 7 8.56 -16.39 -3.70
C TYR A 7 9.36 -15.94 -4.93
N LEU A 8 9.88 -14.70 -4.95
CA LEU A 8 10.71 -14.19 -6.06
C LEU A 8 12.05 -14.92 -6.19
N ASP A 9 12.52 -15.55 -5.11
CA ASP A 9 13.73 -16.39 -5.12
C ASP A 9 13.42 -17.87 -5.39
N ALA A 10 12.15 -18.23 -5.56
CA ALA A 10 11.75 -19.59 -5.87
C ALA A 10 12.14 -19.97 -7.30
N ALA A 11 12.47 -21.26 -7.52
CA ALA A 11 12.91 -21.74 -8.83
C ALA A 11 11.81 -21.64 -9.90
N GLU A 12 10.55 -21.64 -9.46
CA GLU A 12 9.34 -21.51 -10.26
C GLU A 12 8.94 -20.07 -10.59
N ALA A 13 9.60 -19.04 -10.03
CA ALA A 13 9.26 -17.65 -10.31
C ALA A 13 9.47 -17.32 -11.80
N ASP A 14 8.40 -16.94 -12.49
CA ASP A 14 8.39 -16.70 -13.93
C ASP A 14 8.46 -15.21 -14.27
N GLU A 15 8.62 -14.83 -15.54
CA GLU A 15 8.77 -13.41 -15.93
C GLU A 15 7.58 -12.52 -15.49
N ALA A 16 6.37 -13.05 -15.39
CA ALA A 16 5.19 -12.30 -14.98
C ALA A 16 5.25 -11.86 -13.50
N ASP A 17 5.93 -12.63 -12.65
CA ASP A 17 6.19 -12.28 -11.25
C ASP A 17 7.07 -11.03 -11.10
N PHE A 18 7.86 -10.69 -12.15
CA PHE A 18 8.81 -9.57 -12.15
C PHE A 18 8.32 -8.38 -13.00
N GLU A 19 7.39 -8.61 -13.93
CA GLU A 19 6.84 -7.58 -14.81
C GLU A 19 5.57 -6.90 -14.26
N SER A 20 4.87 -7.53 -13.31
CA SER A 20 3.72 -6.88 -12.68
C SER A 20 4.20 -5.81 -11.70
N PRO A 21 3.87 -4.51 -11.90
CA PRO A 21 4.12 -3.52 -10.86
C PRO A 21 3.38 -3.97 -9.60
N MET A 22 4.15 -4.27 -8.56
CA MET A 22 3.62 -4.68 -7.28
C MET A 22 3.01 -3.45 -6.61
N ARG A 23 1.75 -3.18 -6.95
CA ARG A 23 0.96 -2.03 -6.46
C ARG A 23 0.57 -2.13 -4.99
N GLU A 24 1.15 -3.08 -4.27
CA GLU A 24 0.92 -3.29 -2.85
C GLU A 24 1.95 -2.53 -2.02
N LEU A 25 1.53 -2.16 -0.81
CA LEU A 25 2.38 -1.51 0.16
C LEU A 25 3.14 -2.56 0.98
N TYR A 26 4.45 -2.44 1.01
CA TYR A 26 5.34 -3.26 1.82
C TYR A 26 6.20 -2.38 2.71
N ALA A 27 6.89 -2.99 3.68
CA ALA A 27 7.84 -2.29 4.52
C ALA A 27 9.24 -2.90 4.42
N TYR A 28 10.25 -2.03 4.37
CA TYR A 28 11.67 -2.39 4.45
C TYR A 28 12.32 -1.76 5.67
N ARG A 29 13.47 -2.31 6.10
CA ARG A 29 14.22 -1.82 7.24
C ARG A 29 15.19 -0.71 6.80
N ASP A 30 15.07 0.47 7.39
CA ASP A 30 16.06 1.57 7.28
C ASP A 30 16.59 1.90 8.68
N GLY A 31 17.79 1.40 8.98
CA GLY A 31 18.38 1.43 10.32
C GLY A 31 17.46 0.74 11.35
N ASP A 32 16.96 1.50 12.31
CA ASP A 32 16.07 1.01 13.36
C ASP A 32 14.58 1.12 13.04
N THR A 33 14.23 1.70 11.88
CA THR A 33 12.85 2.01 11.51
C THR A 33 12.37 1.13 10.37
N TRP A 34 11.08 0.83 10.35
CA TRP A 34 10.42 0.23 9.20
C TRP A 34 9.78 1.34 8.38
N VAL A 35 10.08 1.37 7.08
CA VAL A 35 9.61 2.38 6.15
C VAL A 35 8.72 1.71 5.12
N ASP A 36 7.52 2.26 4.92
CA ASP A 36 6.61 1.76 3.89
C ASP A 36 7.00 2.29 2.51
N GLY A 37 6.72 1.51 1.48
CA GLY A 37 6.79 1.97 0.10
C GLY A 37 6.27 0.95 -0.90
N PHE A 38 6.25 1.35 -2.16
CA PHE A 38 5.78 0.53 -3.26
C PHE A 38 6.94 -0.14 -3.96
N VAL A 39 6.79 -1.43 -4.29
CA VAL A 39 7.78 -2.13 -5.10
C VAL A 39 7.60 -1.74 -6.57
N THR A 40 8.57 -0.99 -7.10
CA THR A 40 8.56 -0.41 -8.45
C THR A 40 9.48 -1.14 -9.44
N GLY A 41 10.29 -2.08 -8.97
CA GLY A 41 11.21 -2.83 -9.82
C GLY A 41 11.78 -4.05 -9.13
N VAL A 42 12.25 -5.02 -9.91
CA VAL A 42 12.83 -6.26 -9.41
C VAL A 42 14.10 -6.61 -10.19
N LYS A 43 15.11 -7.11 -9.50
CA LYS A 43 16.40 -7.54 -10.08
C LYS A 43 16.80 -8.90 -9.51
N ARG A 44 16.65 -9.95 -10.33
CA ARG A 44 17.09 -11.32 -10.01
C ARG A 44 18.61 -11.38 -9.83
N GLY A 45 19.08 -12.13 -8.82
CA GLY A 45 20.53 -12.28 -8.57
C GLY A 45 21.24 -10.96 -8.30
N GLY A 46 20.52 -9.97 -7.78
CA GLY A 46 21.00 -8.60 -7.66
C GLY A 46 21.82 -8.34 -6.41
N ALA A 47 21.55 -9.09 -5.34
CA ALA A 47 22.20 -8.96 -4.04
C ALA A 47 23.57 -9.65 -4.02
N GLN A 48 24.38 -9.35 -3.00
CA GLN A 48 25.74 -9.91 -2.86
C GLN A 48 25.74 -11.43 -2.65
N ASP A 49 24.69 -11.97 -2.04
CA ASP A 49 24.47 -13.40 -1.83
C ASP A 49 23.74 -14.08 -3.01
N GLY A 50 23.45 -13.32 -4.08
CA GLY A 50 22.72 -13.81 -5.25
C GLY A 50 21.21 -13.85 -5.08
N SER A 51 20.66 -13.29 -3.99
CA SER A 51 19.20 -13.15 -3.82
C SER A 51 18.63 -12.02 -4.70
N THR A 52 17.30 -12.05 -4.86
CA THR A 52 16.55 -11.06 -5.61
C THR A 52 16.48 -9.74 -4.85
N LEU A 53 16.76 -8.63 -5.54
CA LEU A 53 16.51 -7.28 -5.03
C LEU A 53 15.18 -6.75 -5.55
N VAL A 54 14.45 -6.05 -4.69
CA VAL A 54 13.28 -5.25 -5.06
C VAL A 54 13.55 -3.77 -4.83
N GLN A 55 13.03 -2.93 -5.71
CA GLN A 55 13.19 -1.49 -5.63
C GLN A 55 11.96 -0.85 -5.00
N PHE A 56 12.16 -0.06 -3.95
CA PHE A 56 11.13 0.76 -3.32
C PHE A 56 11.12 2.18 -3.89
N ASP A 57 9.93 2.63 -4.30
CA ASP A 57 9.62 4.00 -4.76
C ASP A 57 10.60 4.57 -5.80
N GLY A 58 11.17 3.70 -6.64
CA GLY A 58 12.17 4.07 -7.65
C GLY A 58 13.55 4.47 -7.10
N ARG A 59 13.83 4.22 -5.82
CA ARG A 59 15.02 4.78 -5.13
C ARG A 59 15.91 3.72 -4.49
N THR A 60 15.35 2.93 -3.58
CA THR A 60 16.14 2.05 -2.70
C THR A 60 15.99 0.60 -3.13
N TRP A 61 17.09 -0.15 -3.23
CA TRP A 61 17.07 -1.58 -3.51
C TRP A 61 17.29 -2.38 -2.22
N VAL A 62 16.43 -3.35 -1.97
CA VAL A 62 16.42 -4.17 -0.74
C VAL A 62 16.31 -5.64 -1.12
N PRO A 63 16.98 -6.58 -0.43
CA PRO A 63 16.75 -8.01 -0.60
C PRO A 63 15.28 -8.36 -0.36
N ALA A 64 14.67 -9.15 -1.25
CA ALA A 64 13.26 -9.55 -1.13
C ALA A 64 12.99 -10.26 0.21
N SER A 65 13.96 -11.02 0.73
CA SER A 65 13.90 -11.70 2.03
C SER A 65 13.85 -10.77 3.25
N GLU A 66 14.26 -9.51 3.12
CA GLU A 66 14.26 -8.51 4.20
C GLU A 66 13.00 -7.63 4.22
N VAL A 67 12.06 -7.91 3.31
CA VAL A 67 10.77 -7.21 3.23
C VAL A 67 9.74 -7.87 4.14
N ARG A 68 8.81 -7.06 4.67
CA ARG A 68 7.61 -7.55 5.37
C ARG A 68 6.34 -6.90 4.83
N ALA A 69 5.20 -7.50 5.16
CA ALA A 69 3.90 -6.85 4.95
C ALA A 69 3.84 -5.54 5.74
N SER A 70 3.27 -4.51 5.14
CA SER A 70 3.07 -3.23 5.81
C SER A 70 2.01 -3.35 6.91
N ASP A 71 2.23 -2.64 8.02
CA ASP A 71 1.24 -2.41 9.07
C ASP A 71 0.28 -1.25 8.70
N HIS A 72 0.36 -0.78 7.45
CA HIS A 72 -0.47 0.24 6.82
C HIS A 72 -1.15 -0.31 5.56
N TYR A 73 -2.15 0.43 5.08
CA TYR A 73 -2.85 0.17 3.83
C TYR A 73 -3.01 1.46 3.03
N VAL A 74 -3.29 1.33 1.74
CA VAL A 74 -3.68 2.43 0.87
C VAL A 74 -5.20 2.52 0.86
N ALA A 75 -5.75 3.55 1.49
CA ALA A 75 -7.15 3.93 1.33
C ALA A 75 -7.34 4.56 -0.05
N VAL A 76 -8.09 3.89 -0.93
CA VAL A 76 -8.45 4.41 -2.25
C VAL A 76 -9.82 5.08 -2.12
N LEU A 77 -9.83 6.39 -2.05
CA LEU A 77 -11.03 7.20 -1.89
C LEU A 77 -11.71 7.39 -3.25
N LEU A 78 -12.96 6.94 -3.38
CA LEU A 78 -13.72 6.89 -4.63
C LEU A 78 -14.91 7.85 -4.61
N ASN A 79 -14.99 8.70 -5.63
CA ASN A 79 -16.16 9.53 -5.89
C ASN A 79 -17.44 8.68 -6.10
N PRO A 80 -18.64 9.29 -6.04
CA PRO A 80 -19.89 8.58 -6.31
C PRO A 80 -19.97 7.89 -7.69
N ASP A 81 -19.17 8.34 -8.66
CA ASP A 81 -19.08 7.78 -10.02
C ASP A 81 -17.94 6.76 -10.19
N ASP A 82 -17.38 6.27 -9.08
CA ASP A 82 -16.26 5.32 -9.01
C ASP A 82 -14.93 5.81 -9.58
N THR A 83 -14.81 7.11 -9.89
CA THR A 83 -13.50 7.71 -10.17
C THR A 83 -12.67 7.85 -8.90
N VAL A 84 -11.35 7.65 -9.02
CA VAL A 84 -10.43 7.83 -7.89
C VAL A 84 -10.33 9.31 -7.55
N TYR A 85 -10.72 9.66 -6.33
CA TYR A 85 -10.52 10.98 -5.75
C TYR A 85 -9.08 11.14 -5.24
N ALA A 86 -8.65 10.21 -4.38
CA ALA A 86 -7.33 10.23 -3.77
C ALA A 86 -6.89 8.83 -3.32
N GLU A 87 -5.59 8.67 -3.12
CA GLU A 87 -4.99 7.50 -2.48
C GLU A 87 -4.15 7.97 -1.30
N VAL A 88 -4.43 7.42 -0.12
CA VAL A 88 -3.80 7.87 1.13
C VAL A 88 -3.34 6.65 1.93
N VAL A 89 -2.10 6.68 2.42
CA VAL A 89 -1.59 5.63 3.32
C VAL A 89 -2.16 5.84 4.72
N GLN A 90 -2.73 4.78 5.30
CA GLN A 90 -3.41 4.77 6.60
C GLN A 90 -2.95 3.57 7.43
N SER A 91 -2.88 3.73 8.76
CA SER A 91 -2.55 2.60 9.65
C SER A 91 -3.76 1.70 9.85
N TYR A 92 -3.54 0.39 9.96
CA TYR A 92 -4.58 -0.50 10.45
C TYR A 92 -4.90 -0.21 11.93
N ILE A 93 -6.18 -0.25 12.30
CA ILE A 93 -6.67 -0.14 13.68
C ILE A 93 -7.08 -1.54 14.12
N ASP A 94 -6.43 -2.09 15.16
CA ASP A 94 -6.66 -3.46 15.65
C ASP A 94 -6.60 -4.52 14.52
N GLY A 95 -5.67 -4.35 13.58
CA GLY A 95 -5.47 -5.26 12.45
C GLY A 95 -6.54 -5.15 11.36
N ARG A 96 -7.34 -4.08 11.35
CA ARG A 96 -8.40 -3.86 10.36
C ARG A 96 -8.48 -2.40 9.89
N PRO A 97 -8.96 -2.16 8.67
CA PRO A 97 -9.10 -0.81 8.15
C PRO A 97 -10.10 0.00 8.98
N ALA A 98 -9.91 1.31 9.03
CA ALA A 98 -10.85 2.19 9.72
C ALA A 98 -12.24 2.14 9.08
N ASP A 99 -13.29 2.32 9.88
CA ASP A 99 -14.66 2.45 9.39
C ASP A 99 -15.43 3.42 10.29
N PRO A 100 -15.67 4.69 9.87
CA PRO A 100 -15.30 5.34 8.60
C PRO A 100 -13.91 6.01 8.61
N ILE A 101 -13.49 6.53 7.44
CA ILE A 101 -12.41 7.53 7.31
C ILE A 101 -13.02 8.93 7.14
N ARG A 102 -12.42 9.93 7.79
CA ARG A 102 -12.71 11.35 7.57
C ARG A 102 -11.51 12.01 6.89
N ASP A 103 -11.77 12.74 5.82
CA ASP A 103 -10.76 13.55 5.14
C ASP A 103 -11.14 15.04 5.25
N VAL A 104 -10.15 15.90 5.49
CA VAL A 104 -10.35 17.34 5.68
C VAL A 104 -9.56 18.07 4.60
N SER A 105 -10.29 18.80 3.76
CA SER A 105 -9.73 19.64 2.72
C SER A 105 -10.09 21.10 2.97
N THR A 106 -9.33 22.03 2.36
CA THR A 106 -9.66 23.47 2.38
C THR A 106 -10.19 23.89 1.01
N VAL A 107 -11.40 24.43 0.98
CA VAL A 107 -12.05 24.97 -0.24
C VAL A 107 -12.44 26.42 0.04
N ASP A 108 -11.97 27.34 -0.80
CA ASP A 108 -12.21 28.79 -0.65
C ASP A 108 -11.90 29.35 0.76
N GLY A 109 -10.88 28.79 1.41
CA GLY A 109 -10.45 29.19 2.76
C GLY A 109 -11.31 28.64 3.90
N GLN A 110 -12.27 27.77 3.61
CA GLN A 110 -13.07 27.05 4.60
C GLN A 110 -12.64 25.58 4.65
N ASN A 111 -12.62 25.00 5.85
CA ASN A 111 -12.43 23.56 5.99
C ASN A 111 -13.73 22.85 5.61
N VAL A 112 -13.60 21.80 4.80
CA VAL A 112 -14.69 20.92 4.40
C VAL A 112 -14.29 19.50 4.77
N GLY A 113 -15.09 18.88 5.62
CA GLY A 113 -14.94 17.48 5.98
C GLY A 113 -15.67 16.60 4.97
N THR A 114 -15.06 15.49 4.58
CA THR A 114 -15.71 14.44 3.78
C THR A 114 -15.63 13.11 4.52
N LEU A 115 -16.69 12.32 4.40
CA LEU A 115 -16.81 11.00 5.02
C LEU A 115 -16.70 9.91 3.96
N TRP A 116 -15.95 8.86 4.28
CA TRP A 116 -15.70 7.73 3.39
C TRP A 116 -15.93 6.41 4.12
N HIS A 117 -16.72 5.52 3.54
CA HIS A 117 -16.96 4.17 4.08
C HIS A 117 -16.32 3.10 3.20
N PRO A 118 -15.80 2.01 3.78
CA PRO A 118 -15.25 0.92 3.00
C PRO A 118 -16.33 0.36 2.06
N VAL A 119 -15.95 0.07 0.83
CA VAL A 119 -16.85 -0.63 -0.09
C VAL A 119 -16.96 -2.08 0.37
N ASP A 120 -18.18 -2.59 0.53
CA ASP A 120 -18.45 -4.01 0.74
C ASP A 120 -18.02 -4.80 -0.50
N ALA A 121 -16.75 -5.18 -0.52
CA ALA A 121 -16.15 -6.07 -1.49
C ALA A 121 -15.46 -7.21 -0.73
N PRO A 122 -15.37 -8.42 -1.32
CA PRO A 122 -14.52 -9.46 -0.77
C PRO A 122 -13.13 -8.85 -0.59
N ARG A 123 -12.62 -8.86 0.65
CA ARG A 123 -11.26 -8.41 0.93
C ARG A 123 -10.32 -9.33 0.16
N THR A 124 -9.84 -8.86 -0.99
CA THR A 124 -8.69 -9.47 -1.64
C THR A 124 -7.50 -9.28 -0.70
N SER A 125 -6.43 -10.06 -0.87
CA SER A 125 -5.18 -9.90 -0.11
C SER A 125 -4.49 -8.55 -0.31
N SER A 126 -5.13 -7.61 -1.01
CA SER A 126 -4.58 -6.33 -1.36
C SER A 126 -4.52 -5.40 -0.15
N THR A 127 -3.37 -4.74 -0.01
CA THR A 127 -3.18 -3.57 0.87
C THR A 127 -3.90 -2.33 0.33
N ARG A 128 -4.57 -2.39 -0.83
CA ARG A 128 -5.38 -1.31 -1.38
C ARG A 128 -6.85 -1.55 -1.10
N ILE A 129 -7.46 -0.63 -0.35
CA ILE A 129 -8.79 -0.80 0.20
C ILE A 129 -9.68 0.33 -0.31
N PRO A 130 -10.71 0.02 -1.10
CA PRO A 130 -11.59 1.04 -1.65
C PRO A 130 -12.55 1.57 -0.58
N TYR A 131 -12.69 2.89 -0.53
CA TYR A 131 -13.68 3.60 0.26
C TYR A 131 -14.52 4.48 -0.65
N ARG A 132 -15.84 4.48 -0.46
CA ARG A 132 -16.76 5.31 -1.23
C ARG A 132 -17.20 6.52 -0.43
N TYR A 133 -17.26 7.65 -1.13
CA TYR A 133 -17.80 8.89 -0.60
C TYR A 133 -19.21 8.67 -0.03
N ALA A 134 -19.41 9.11 1.21
CA ALA A 134 -20.66 8.93 1.96
C ALA A 134 -21.36 10.26 2.30
N GLY A 135 -20.68 11.40 2.13
CA GLY A 135 -21.23 12.71 2.42
C GLY A 135 -20.22 13.68 3.02
N THR A 136 -20.72 14.83 3.45
CA THR A 136 -19.95 15.82 4.22
C THR A 136 -19.79 15.34 5.66
N ALA A 137 -18.57 15.42 6.19
CA ALA A 137 -18.30 15.16 7.60
C ALA A 137 -18.47 16.46 8.41
N GLU A 138 -19.09 16.36 9.59
CA GLU A 138 -19.14 17.46 10.54
C GLU A 138 -17.71 17.77 11.06
N LEU A 139 -17.37 19.05 11.08
CA LEU A 139 -16.11 19.58 11.59
C LEU A 139 -16.42 20.32 12.89
N ASP A 140 -16.30 19.61 14.02
CA ASP A 140 -16.43 20.20 15.37
C ASP A 140 -15.21 21.06 15.75
#